data_AF-A0A239ANI5-F1
#
_entry.id   AF-A0A239ANI5-F1
#
_cell.length_a   1.000
_cell.length_b   1.000
_cell.length_c   1.000
_cell.angle_alpha   90.00
_cell.angle_beta   90.00
_cell.angle_gamma   90.00
#
_symmetry.space_group_name_H-M   'P 1'
#
loop_
_entity.id
_entity.type
_entity.pdbx_description
1 polymer ?
#
loop_
_entity_poly.entity_id
_entity_poly.type
_entity_poly.pdbx_seq_one_letter_code
_entity_poly.pdbx_strand_id
1 'polypeptide(L)'
;MTTVMGAGAEMVSVPEMVRAGLERARRQYVRSLRMPQGSDEQNAAHWARVAEVYRREARWWAVLERWVFLPQGRTVGVVFGDAAIQARNRAERFAQDYEALAGRARNLPDGAVR
;
A
#
# COMPACT_ATOMS: atom_id res chain seq x y z
N MET A 1 18.15 10.95 18.94
CA MET A 1 18.57 9.91 17.98
C MET A 1 18.16 8.59 18.63
N THR A 2 17.04 8.00 18.21
CA THR A 2 16.50 6.80 18.89
C THR A 2 16.74 5.59 18.01
N THR A 3 17.70 4.78 18.43
CA THR A 3 18.27 3.65 17.69
C THR A 3 17.50 2.36 17.98
N VAL A 4 17.10 1.63 16.93
CA VAL A 4 16.67 0.24 17.05
C VAL A 4 17.85 -0.62 16.59
N MET A 5 18.53 -1.28 17.54
CA MET A 5 19.72 -2.08 17.24
C MET A 5 19.33 -3.50 16.81
N GLY A 6 19.75 -3.89 15.61
CA GLY A 6 19.91 -5.28 15.19
C GLY A 6 21.37 -5.52 14.83
N ALA A 7 21.99 -6.57 15.39
CA ALA A 7 23.41 -6.88 15.20
C ALA A 7 23.73 -7.05 13.70
N GLY A 8 24.60 -6.18 13.17
CA GLY A 8 25.02 -6.17 11.76
C GLY A 8 24.19 -5.28 10.81
N ALA A 9 23.28 -4.44 11.33
CA ALA A 9 22.44 -3.58 10.51
C ALA A 9 23.09 -2.23 10.22
N GLU A 10 23.40 -1.97 8.94
CA GLU A 10 23.57 -0.61 8.42
C GLU A 10 22.36 0.23 8.84
N MET A 11 22.58 1.45 9.37
CA MET A 11 21.48 2.33 9.78
C MET A 11 20.67 2.77 8.55
N VAL A 12 19.60 2.04 8.24
CA VAL A 12 18.68 2.41 7.15
C VAL A 12 17.85 3.61 7.62
N SER A 13 17.91 4.71 6.87
CA SER A 13 17.11 5.89 7.17
C SER A 13 15.61 5.60 6.98
N VAL A 14 14.72 6.35 7.65
CA VAL A 14 13.27 6.18 7.47
C VAL A 14 12.84 6.34 6.00
N PRO A 15 13.34 7.32 5.23
CA PRO A 15 13.06 7.41 3.80
C PRO A 15 13.47 6.15 3.02
N GLU A 16 14.62 5.55 3.30
CA GLU A 16 15.07 4.32 2.63
C GLU A 16 14.21 3.12 3.01
N MET A 17 13.83 3.00 4.29
CA MET A 17 12.91 1.97 4.75
C MET A 17 11.55 2.09 4.06
N VAL A 18 11.01 3.31 3.97
CA VAL A 18 9.76 3.60 3.25
C VAL A 18 9.91 3.23 1.77
N ARG A 19 11.00 3.67 1.10
CA ARG A 19 11.28 3.34 -0.29
C ARG A 19 11.28 1.83 -0.53
N ALA A 20 11.97 1.07 0.33
CA ALA A 20 11.99 -0.39 0.26
C ALA A 20 10.61 -1.02 0.54
N GLY A 21 9.80 -0.42 1.40
CA GLY A 21 8.42 -0.80 1.66
C GLY A 21 7.51 -0.63 0.44
N LEU A 22 7.54 0.55 -0.18
CA LEU A 22 6.78 0.88 -1.38
C LEU A 22 7.17 0.00 -2.56
N GLU A 23 8.48 -0.25 -2.74
CA GLU A 23 8.98 -1.10 -3.81
C GLU A 23 8.55 -2.59 -3.61
N ARG A 24 8.47 -3.06 -2.36
CA ARG A 24 7.86 -4.36 -2.06
C ARG A 24 6.37 -4.40 -2.40
N ALA A 25 5.62 -3.35 -2.05
CA ALA A 25 4.20 -3.24 -2.38
C ALA A 25 3.99 -3.25 -3.91
N ARG A 26 4.82 -2.51 -4.66
CA ARG A 26 4.81 -2.50 -6.13
C ARG A 26 5.05 -3.88 -6.73
N ARG A 27 6.05 -4.63 -6.23
CA ARG A 27 6.27 -6.01 -6.67
C ARG A 27 5.10 -6.92 -6.33
N GLN A 28 4.47 -6.73 -5.18
CA GLN A 28 3.28 -7.49 -4.80
C GLN A 28 2.09 -7.16 -5.71
N TYR A 29 1.89 -5.89 -6.08
CA TYR A 29 0.88 -5.48 -7.05
C TYR A 29 1.08 -6.18 -8.40
N VAL A 30 2.29 -6.14 -8.95
CA VAL A 30 2.63 -6.84 -10.21
C VAL A 30 2.36 -8.34 -10.13
N ARG A 31 2.59 -8.97 -8.96
CA ARG A 31 2.23 -10.37 -8.73
C ARG A 31 0.72 -10.59 -8.69
N SER A 32 -0.03 -9.70 -8.04
CA SER A 32 -1.50 -9.78 -8.01
C SER A 32 -2.10 -9.74 -9.41
N LEU A 33 -1.53 -8.94 -10.32
CA LEU A 33 -1.97 -8.87 -11.73
C LEU A 33 -1.83 -10.20 -12.51
N ARG A 34 -1.03 -11.14 -12.01
CA ARG A 34 -0.85 -12.47 -12.61
C ARG A 34 -1.76 -13.54 -12.01
N MET A 35 -2.59 -13.19 -11.03
CA MET A 35 -3.52 -14.13 -10.44
C MET A 35 -4.62 -14.52 -11.44
N PRO A 36 -5.10 -15.77 -11.40
CA PRO A 36 -6.24 -16.19 -12.19
C PRO A 36 -7.46 -15.29 -11.95
N GLN A 37 -8.18 -15.01 -13.03
CA GLN A 37 -9.45 -14.29 -13.04
C GLN A 37 -10.43 -15.10 -13.90
N GLY A 38 -11.72 -14.98 -13.62
CA GLY A 38 -12.74 -15.71 -14.37
C GLY A 38 -13.96 -16.00 -13.54
N SER A 39 -13.84 -16.88 -12.54
CA SER A 39 -14.95 -17.12 -11.61
C SER A 39 -15.13 -15.96 -10.64
N ASP A 40 -16.33 -15.82 -10.10
CA ASP A 40 -16.67 -14.80 -9.11
C ASP A 40 -15.79 -14.88 -7.85
N GLU A 41 -15.49 -16.10 -7.38
CA GLU A 41 -14.56 -16.34 -6.28
C GLU A 41 -13.11 -15.93 -6.64
N GLN A 42 -12.63 -16.27 -7.84
CA GLN A 42 -11.30 -15.90 -8.31
C GLN A 42 -11.16 -14.39 -8.46
N ASN A 43 -12.18 -13.73 -9.01
CA ASN A 43 -12.25 -12.28 -9.15
C ASN A 43 -12.28 -11.61 -7.77
N ALA A 44 -13.10 -12.12 -6.84
CA ALA A 44 -13.15 -11.61 -5.48
C ALA A 44 -11.80 -11.73 -4.76
N ALA A 45 -11.14 -12.88 -4.85
CA ALA A 45 -9.82 -13.09 -4.27
C ALA A 45 -8.76 -12.19 -4.90
N HIS A 46 -8.79 -12.03 -6.23
CA HIS A 46 -7.91 -11.14 -6.96
C HIS A 46 -8.04 -9.68 -6.48
N TRP A 47 -9.27 -9.14 -6.45
CA TRP A 47 -9.51 -7.76 -6.03
C TRP A 47 -9.21 -7.53 -4.54
N ALA A 48 -9.54 -8.49 -3.67
CA ALA A 48 -9.15 -8.43 -2.26
C ALA A 48 -7.63 -8.37 -2.09
N ARG A 49 -6.88 -9.12 -2.90
CA ARG A 49 -5.42 -9.10 -2.89
C ARG A 49 -4.87 -7.75 -3.35
N VAL A 50 -5.45 -7.16 -4.39
CA VAL A 50 -5.05 -5.83 -4.87
C VAL A 50 -5.32 -4.76 -3.80
N ALA A 51 -6.48 -4.81 -3.14
CA ALA A 51 -6.79 -3.89 -2.05
C ALA A 51 -5.80 -3.99 -0.88
N GLU A 52 -5.41 -5.22 -0.50
CA GLU A 52 -4.41 -5.45 0.55
C GLU A 52 -3.07 -4.78 0.23
N VAL A 53 -2.65 -4.82 -1.05
CA VAL A 53 -1.42 -4.16 -1.49
C VAL A 53 -1.50 -2.64 -1.28
N TYR A 54 -2.59 -2.02 -1.70
CA TYR A 54 -2.79 -0.58 -1.51
C TYR A 54 -2.91 -0.17 -0.04
N ARG A 55 -3.51 -1.00 0.82
CA ARG A 55 -3.48 -0.77 2.28
C ARG A 55 -2.06 -0.78 2.83
N ARG A 56 -1.21 -1.70 2.36
CA ARG A 56 0.21 -1.75 2.77
C ARG A 56 0.96 -0.53 2.25
N GLU A 57 0.69 -0.09 1.03
CA GLU A 57 1.25 1.13 0.46
C GLU A 57 0.88 2.36 1.29
N ALA A 58 -0.41 2.54 1.63
CA ALA A 58 -0.88 3.62 2.49
C ALA A 58 -0.16 3.65 3.85
N ARG A 59 0.09 2.49 4.46
CA ARG A 59 0.85 2.40 5.72
C ARG A 59 2.28 2.92 5.57
N TRP A 60 2.96 2.65 4.45
CA TRP A 60 4.31 3.17 4.21
C TRP A 60 4.31 4.69 4.01
N TRP A 61 3.31 5.22 3.30
CA TRP A 61 3.14 6.67 3.18
C TRP A 61 2.85 7.35 4.53
N ALA A 62 2.04 6.74 5.38
CA ALA A 62 1.77 7.23 6.74
C ALA A 62 3.05 7.27 7.61
N VAL A 63 3.96 6.30 7.45
CA VAL A 63 5.27 6.33 8.12
C VAL A 63 6.09 7.53 7.66
N LEU A 64 6.14 7.79 6.35
CA LEU A 64 6.87 8.92 5.80
C LEU A 64 6.29 10.27 6.23
N GLU A 65 4.97 10.43 6.11
CA GLU A 65 4.23 11.60 6.59
C GLU A 65 4.60 11.91 8.04
N ARG A 66 4.45 10.92 8.93
CA ARG A 66 4.78 11.10 10.34
C ARG A 66 6.23 11.52 10.53
N TRP A 67 7.16 10.91 9.79
CA TRP A 67 8.58 11.22 9.90
C TRP A 67 8.92 12.64 9.44
N VAL A 68 8.31 13.13 8.36
CA VAL A 68 8.53 14.50 7.86
C VAL A 68 8.21 15.56 8.91
N PHE A 69 7.17 15.35 9.73
CA PHE A 69 6.77 16.30 10.77
C PHE A 69 7.51 16.15 12.11
N LEU A 70 8.36 15.13 12.27
CA LEU A 70 9.22 14.99 13.45
C LEU A 70 10.42 15.94 13.39
N PRO A 71 11.06 16.28 14.54
CA PRO A 71 12.25 17.14 14.56
C PRO A 71 13.36 16.69 13.62
N GLN A 72 13.52 15.38 13.42
CA GLN A 72 14.52 14.80 12.52
C GLN A 72 14.17 14.97 11.03
N GLY A 73 12.89 15.18 10.71
CA GLY A 73 12.38 15.44 9.36
C GLY A 73 12.24 16.93 9.02
N ARG A 74 12.45 17.86 9.96
CA ARG A 74 12.30 19.32 9.74
C ARG A 74 13.24 19.91 8.70
N THR A 75 14.27 19.19 8.28
CA THR A 75 15.15 19.55 7.16
C THR A 75 14.49 19.32 5.80
N VAL A 76 13.37 18.60 5.78
CA VAL A 76 12.58 18.29 4.59
C VAL A 76 11.45 19.32 4.47
N GLY A 77 11.33 19.96 3.31
CA GLY A 77 10.31 20.97 3.06
C GLY A 77 8.88 20.42 3.18
N VAL A 78 7.95 21.29 3.64
CA VAL A 78 6.53 20.95 3.87
C VAL A 78 5.86 20.29 2.66
N VAL A 79 6.28 20.67 1.43
CA VAL A 79 5.79 20.07 0.16
C VAL A 79 5.93 18.55 0.13
N PHE A 80 6.98 17.99 0.74
CA PHE A 80 7.17 16.54 0.80
C PHE A 80 6.22 15.86 1.80
N GLY A 81 5.83 16.56 2.88
CA GLY A 81 4.80 16.12 3.81
C GLY A 81 3.44 16.07 3.13
N ASP A 82 3.08 17.13 2.40
CA ASP A 82 1.85 17.18 1.61
C ASP A 82 1.80 16.08 0.55
N ALA A 83 2.91 15.84 -0.15
CA ALA A 83 3.02 14.76 -1.12
C ALA A 83 2.79 13.39 -0.48
N ALA A 84 3.33 13.14 0.73
CA ALA A 84 3.12 11.88 1.45
C ALA A 84 1.65 11.71 1.88
N ILE A 85 0.98 12.77 2.33
CA ILE A 85 -0.45 12.77 2.66
C ILE A 85 -1.29 12.44 1.43
N GLN A 86 -1.02 13.11 0.30
CA GLN A 86 -1.74 12.88 -0.96
C GLN A 86 -1.55 11.44 -1.45
N ALA A 87 -0.32 10.91 -1.38
CA ALA A 87 -0.03 9.54 -1.76
C ALA A 87 -0.73 8.51 -0.86
N ARG A 88 -0.75 8.75 0.47
CA ARG A 88 -1.49 7.93 1.43
C ARG A 88 -2.98 7.90 1.09
N ASN A 89 -3.61 9.08 0.98
CA ASN A 89 -5.04 9.20 0.72
C ASN A 89 -5.44 8.54 -0.60
N ARG A 90 -4.59 8.66 -1.63
CA ARG A 90 -4.77 7.97 -2.92
C ARG A 90 -4.72 6.45 -2.77
N ALA A 91 -3.72 5.93 -2.05
CA ALA A 91 -3.61 4.49 -1.81
C ALA A 91 -4.80 3.96 -0.99
N GLU A 92 -5.27 4.71 0.01
CA GLU A 92 -6.47 4.35 0.78
C GLU A 92 -7.73 4.31 -0.09
N ARG A 93 -7.92 5.29 -0.97
CA ARG A 93 -9.04 5.30 -1.91
C ARG A 93 -8.98 4.10 -2.86
N PHE A 94 -7.82 3.79 -3.43
CA PHE A 94 -7.67 2.59 -4.25
C PHE A 94 -7.97 1.31 -3.47
N ALA A 95 -7.52 1.18 -2.23
CA ALA A 95 -7.86 0.03 -1.41
C ALA A 95 -9.38 -0.14 -1.25
N GLN A 96 -10.10 0.96 -0.96
CA GLN A 96 -11.56 0.98 -0.85
C GLN A 96 -12.25 0.60 -2.16
N ASP A 97 -11.79 1.14 -3.29
CA ASP A 97 -12.36 0.84 -4.61
C ASP A 97 -12.21 -0.66 -4.95
N TYR A 98 -11.05 -1.25 -4.69
CA TYR A 98 -10.81 -2.68 -4.93
C TYR A 98 -11.53 -3.59 -3.92
N GLU A 99 -11.73 -3.16 -2.68
CA GLU A 99 -12.59 -3.86 -1.73
C GLU A 99 -14.05 -3.88 -2.19
N ALA A 100 -14.53 -2.77 -2.74
CA ALA A 100 -15.87 -2.71 -3.32
C ALA A 100 -16.00 -3.66 -4.53
N LEU A 101 -14.98 -3.74 -5.39
CA LEU A 101 -14.94 -4.71 -6.49
C LEU A 101 -14.93 -6.16 -5.98
N ALA A 102 -14.15 -6.45 -4.94
CA ALA A 102 -14.13 -7.78 -4.31
C ALA A 102 -15.49 -8.13 -3.69
N GLY A 103 -16.17 -7.17 -3.07
CA GLY A 103 -17.53 -7.31 -2.55
C GLY A 103 -18.54 -7.58 -3.65
N ARG A 104 -18.48 -6.85 -4.76
CA ARG A 104 -19.36 -7.07 -5.93
C ARG A 104 -19.16 -8.47 -6.50
N ALA A 105 -17.93 -8.90 -6.72
CA ALA A 105 -17.63 -10.22 -7.27
C ALA A 105 -18.19 -11.35 -6.37
N ARG A 106 -18.13 -11.24 -5.04
CA ARG A 106 -18.73 -12.23 -4.13
C ARG A 106 -20.26 -12.30 -4.16
N ASN A 107 -20.90 -11.22 -4.58
CA ASN A 107 -22.36 -11.06 -4.52
C ASN A 107 -23.01 -11.19 -5.89
N LEU A 108 -22.28 -11.57 -6.94
CA LEU A 108 -22.90 -11.97 -8.20
C LEU A 108 -23.63 -13.30 -7.98
N PRO A 109 -24.92 -13.41 -8.35
CA PRO A 109 -25.62 -14.68 -8.31
C PRO A 109 -25.00 -15.62 -9.36
N ASP A 110 -24.74 -16.87 -8.97
CA ASP A 110 -24.30 -17.94 -9.87
C ASP A 110 -25.19 -17.96 -11.12
N GLY A 111 -24.61 -17.64 -12.29
CA GLY A 111 -25.30 -17.69 -13.58
C GLY A 111 -25.62 -16.35 -14.25
N ALA A 112 -25.14 -15.20 -13.77
CA ALA A 112 -25.33 -13.91 -14.42
C ALA A 112 -24.34 -13.59 -15.58
N VAL A 113 -23.64 -14.58 -16.12
CA VAL A 113 -22.81 -14.43 -17.33
C VAL A 113 -23.43 -15.26 -18.45
N ARG A 114 -24.12 -14.59 -19.37
CA ARG A 114 -24.45 -15.10 -20.71
C ARG A 114 -23.32 -14.77 -21.66
#